data_AF-A0A511WAP5-F1
#
_entry.id   AF-A0A511WAP5-F1
#
_cell.length_a   1.000
_cell.length_b   1.000
_cell.length_c   1.000
_cell.angle_alpha   90.00
_cell.angle_beta   90.00
_cell.angle_gamma   90.00
#
_symmetry.space_group_name_H-M   'P 1'
#
loop_
_entity.id
_entity.type
_entity.pdbx_description
1 polymer ?
#
loop_
_entity_poly.entity_id
_entity_poly.type
_entity_poly.pdbx_seq_one_letter_code
_entity_poly.pdbx_strand_id
1 'polypeptide(L)'
;MLQIDYLKWQTFNIIKLNPPKPTVGKFFDVFLILLITANIVTTVQRYMMPEMYAAWEDSILILKQFSLVFFTSEYILRIWTAVYKAGYEHPIKGRINYMFSLYMVIDLLAIIPFYFYQLDSFILRMLRVFKMLKLLKVMHFLKEIVDYNLGRSKHREKYGAK
;
A
#
# COMPACT_ATOMS: atom_id res chain seq x y z
N MET A 1 12.96 -7.53 -25.17
CA MET A 1 11.97 -8.38 -24.47
C MET A 1 12.48 -8.81 -23.10
N LEU A 2 13.67 -9.42 -22.99
CA LEU A 2 14.29 -9.87 -21.73
C LEU A 2 14.49 -8.79 -20.64
N GLN A 3 14.87 -7.56 -20.99
CA GLN A 3 15.07 -6.47 -20.02
C GLN A 3 13.79 -6.01 -19.33
N ILE A 4 12.67 -5.99 -20.06
CA ILE A 4 11.38 -5.55 -19.52
C ILE A 4 10.84 -6.57 -18.52
N ASP A 5 10.99 -7.86 -18.79
CA ASP A 5 10.53 -8.90 -17.87
C ASP A 5 11.42 -9.02 -16.63
N TYR A 6 12.73 -8.73 -16.76
CA TYR A 6 13.62 -8.59 -15.61
C TYR A 6 13.22 -7.42 -14.71
N LEU A 7 12.93 -6.24 -15.28
CA LEU A 7 12.50 -5.07 -14.52
C LEU A 7 11.16 -5.31 -13.80
N LYS A 8 10.20 -5.93 -14.50
CA LYS A 8 8.92 -6.31 -13.90
C LYS A 8 9.09 -7.34 -12.78
N TRP A 9 9.98 -8.32 -12.95
CA TRP A 9 10.26 -9.34 -11.93
C TRP A 9 10.98 -8.74 -10.71
N GLN A 10 11.93 -7.83 -10.91
CA GLN A 10 12.56 -7.09 -9.81
C GLN A 10 11.56 -6.20 -9.07
N THR A 11 10.72 -5.48 -9.82
CA THR A 11 9.67 -4.62 -9.24
C THR A 11 8.66 -5.46 -8.47
N PHE A 12 8.27 -6.62 -9.03
CA PHE A 12 7.44 -7.59 -8.34
C PHE A 12 8.10 -8.12 -7.08
N ASN A 13 9.40 -8.40 -7.05
CA ASN A 13 10.09 -8.89 -5.86
C ASN A 13 10.33 -7.82 -4.78
N ILE A 14 10.38 -6.54 -5.17
CA ILE A 14 10.49 -5.42 -4.23
C ILE A 14 9.11 -5.13 -3.63
N ILE A 15 8.05 -5.18 -4.44
CA ILE A 15 6.66 -4.89 -4.03
C ILE A 15 5.97 -6.10 -3.41
N LYS A 16 6.39 -7.30 -3.79
CA LYS A 16 5.91 -8.58 -3.26
C LYS A 16 7.08 -9.25 -2.58
N LEU A 17 7.00 -9.28 -1.26
CA LEU A 17 8.05 -9.74 -0.35
C LEU A 17 8.39 -11.22 -0.54
N ASN A 18 9.27 -11.51 -1.48
CA ASN A 18 10.35 -12.46 -1.23
C ASN A 18 11.63 -11.98 -1.93
N PRO A 19 12.15 -10.79 -1.56
CA PRO A 19 13.43 -10.36 -2.09
C PRO A 19 14.48 -11.41 -1.67
N PRO A 20 15.48 -11.70 -2.52
CA PRO A 20 16.64 -12.47 -2.09
C PRO A 20 17.36 -11.81 -0.89
N LYS A 21 17.02 -10.55 -0.56
CA LYS A 21 17.49 -9.81 0.62
C LYS A 21 16.31 -9.27 1.47
N PRO A 22 16.10 -9.79 2.69
CA PRO A 22 14.97 -9.44 3.57
C PRO A 22 14.94 -8.00 4.09
N THR A 23 15.90 -7.14 3.72
CA THR A 23 16.07 -5.79 4.27
C THR A 23 15.30 -4.71 3.51
N VAL A 24 15.18 -4.81 2.18
CA VAL A 24 14.59 -3.75 1.34
C VAL A 24 13.06 -3.74 1.42
N GLY A 25 12.42 -4.92 1.39
CA GLY A 25 10.96 -5.04 1.57
C GLY A 25 10.51 -4.49 2.93
N LYS A 26 11.22 -4.85 4.00
CA LYS A 26 10.94 -4.32 5.35
C LYS A 26 11.05 -2.79 5.43
N PHE A 27 12.03 -2.19 4.76
CA PHE A 27 12.15 -0.73 4.71
C PHE A 27 10.94 -0.09 4.01
N PHE A 28 10.52 -0.67 2.88
CA PHE A 28 9.34 -0.21 2.16
C PHE A 28 8.07 -0.31 3.01
N ASP A 29 7.89 -1.41 3.74
CA ASP A 29 6.74 -1.63 4.61
C ASP A 29 6.71 -0.64 5.78
N VAL A 30 7.84 -0.45 6.45
CA VAL A 30 7.98 0.52 7.56
C VAL A 30 7.72 1.94 7.05
N PHE A 31 8.28 2.29 5.90
CA PHE A 31 8.03 3.58 5.26
C PHE A 31 6.54 3.78 4.96
N LEU A 32 5.88 2.76 4.42
CA LEU A 32 4.45 2.79 4.11
C LEU A 32 3.61 3.00 5.37
N ILE A 33 3.93 2.28 6.46
CA ILE A 33 3.27 2.44 7.77
C ILE A 33 3.48 3.85 8.31
N LEU A 34 4.72 4.36 8.31
CA LEU A 34 5.02 5.72 8.78
C LEU A 34 4.24 6.77 7.99
N LEU A 35 4.16 6.62 6.67
CA LEU A 35 3.43 7.53 5.79
C LEU A 35 1.93 7.49 6.08
N ILE A 36 1.34 6.31 6.28
CA ILE A 36 -0.07 6.16 6.67
C ILE A 36 -0.33 6.82 8.02
N THR A 37 0.50 6.55 9.02
CA THR A 37 0.37 7.13 10.36
C THR A 37 0.45 8.65 10.31
N ALA A 38 1.41 9.22 9.56
CA ALA A 38 1.51 10.67 9.39
C ALA A 38 0.26 11.28 8.73
N ASN A 39 -0.32 10.61 7.73
CA ASN A 39 -1.58 11.06 7.11
C ASN A 39 -2.75 11.04 8.11
N ILE A 40 -2.78 10.10 9.05
CA ILE A 40 -3.84 9.98 10.05
C ILE A 40 -3.66 11.03 11.13
N VAL A 41 -2.44 11.21 11.65
CA VAL A 41 -2.12 12.24 12.65
C VAL A 41 -2.50 13.62 12.13
N THR A 42 -2.10 13.97 10.92
CA THR A 42 -2.47 15.27 10.30
C THR A 42 -3.97 15.40 10.05
N THR A 43 -4.67 14.29 9.82
CA THR A 43 -6.14 14.30 9.71
C THR A 43 -6.78 14.53 11.08
N VAL A 44 -6.31 13.88 12.14
CA VAL A 44 -6.81 14.06 13.50
C VAL A 44 -6.51 15.47 14.02
N GLN A 45 -5.28 15.97 13.81
CA GLN A 45 -4.88 17.34 14.18
C GLN A 45 -5.80 18.39 13.56
N ARG A 46 -6.22 18.21 12.30
CA ARG A 46 -7.17 19.12 11.65
C ARG A 46 -8.49 19.27 12.43
N TYR A 47 -8.94 18.22 13.10
CA TYR A 47 -10.20 18.23 13.87
C TYR A 47 -10.00 18.60 15.34
N MET A 48 -8.88 18.20 15.94
CA MET A 48 -8.63 18.37 17.39
C MET A 48 -7.94 19.69 17.72
N MET A 49 -7.11 20.23 16.83
CA MET A 49 -6.27 21.41 17.06
C MET A 49 -6.19 22.26 15.77
N PRO A 50 -7.29 22.94 15.37
CA PRO A 50 -7.36 23.65 14.11
C PRO A 50 -6.38 24.84 14.02
N GLU A 51 -6.07 25.54 15.12
CA GLU A 51 -5.09 26.64 15.07
C GLU A 51 -3.67 26.11 14.81
N MET A 52 -3.28 25.01 15.47
CA MET A 52 -2.00 24.36 15.18
C MET A 52 -1.96 23.81 13.76
N TYR A 53 -3.07 23.27 13.26
CA TYR A 53 -3.15 22.78 11.88
C TYR A 53 -2.87 23.91 10.86
N ALA A 54 -3.42 25.11 11.08
CA ALA A 54 -3.26 26.25 10.18
C ALA A 54 -1.78 26.69 10.07
N ALA A 55 -1.02 26.61 11.17
CA ALA A 55 0.40 26.94 11.18
C ALA A 55 1.27 25.99 10.32
N TRP A 56 0.80 24.77 10.04
CA TRP A 56 1.51 23.75 9.27
C TRP A 56 0.82 23.39 7.96
N GLU A 57 -0.13 24.21 7.49
CA GLU A 57 -1.02 23.87 6.38
C GLU A 57 -0.26 23.48 5.11
N ASP A 58 0.75 24.26 4.72
CA ASP A 58 1.56 24.00 3.52
C ASP A 58 2.32 22.67 3.62
N SER A 59 2.96 22.42 4.77
CA SER A 59 3.70 21.17 5.01
C SER A 59 2.77 19.95 4.95
N ILE A 60 1.56 20.08 5.50
CA ILE A 60 0.55 19.03 5.48
C ILE A 60 0.01 18.82 4.05
N LEU A 61 -0.14 19.89 3.27
CA LEU A 61 -0.55 19.80 1.87
C LEU A 61 0.50 19.05 1.03
N ILE A 62 1.78 19.37 1.21
CA ILE A 62 2.90 18.67 0.55
C ILE A 62 2.89 17.19 0.93
N LEU A 63 2.77 16.86 2.22
CA LEU A 63 2.68 15.47 2.69
C LEU A 63 1.51 14.73 2.02
N LYS A 64 0.34 15.37 1.92
CA LYS A 64 -0.85 14.78 1.29
C LYS A 64 -0.67 14.55 -0.20
N GLN A 65 -0.09 15.50 -0.93
CA GLN A 65 0.20 15.37 -2.36
C GLN A 65 1.26 14.29 -2.62
N PHE A 66 2.35 14.29 -1.86
CA PHE A 66 3.36 13.25 -1.93
C PHE A 66 2.76 11.87 -1.67
N SER A 67 1.95 11.75 -0.62
CA SER A 67 1.27 10.50 -0.27
C SER A 67 0.33 10.03 -1.37
N LEU A 68 -0.42 10.95 -1.99
CA LEU A 68 -1.29 10.63 -3.13
C LEU A 68 -0.48 10.03 -4.28
N VAL A 69 0.58 10.69 -4.71
CA VAL A 69 1.43 10.21 -5.81
C VAL A 69 2.04 8.86 -5.46
N PHE A 70 2.61 8.73 -4.26
CA PHE A 70 3.24 7.49 -3.81
C PHE A 70 2.27 6.30 -3.79
N PHE A 71 1.10 6.45 -3.17
CA PHE A 71 0.12 5.36 -3.11
C PHE A 71 -0.49 5.04 -4.47
N THR A 72 -0.69 6.03 -5.34
CA THR A 72 -1.13 5.78 -6.72
C THR A 72 -0.08 5.00 -7.51
N SER A 73 1.18 5.41 -7.45
CA SER A 73 2.27 4.68 -8.11
C SER A 73 2.37 3.25 -7.59
N GLU A 74 2.31 3.07 -6.28
CA GLU A 74 2.33 1.77 -5.63
C GLU A 74 1.17 0.87 -6.08
N TYR A 75 -0.04 1.41 -6.17
CA TYR A 75 -1.21 0.71 -6.70
C TYR A 75 -1.03 0.26 -8.16
N ILE A 76 -0.53 1.15 -9.03
CA ILE A 76 -0.27 0.85 -10.44
C ILE A 76 0.80 -0.24 -10.57
N LEU A 77 1.89 -0.14 -9.81
CA LEU A 77 2.96 -1.13 -9.83
C LEU A 77 2.47 -2.50 -9.34
N ARG A 78 1.58 -2.55 -8.35
CA ARG A 78 0.93 -3.82 -7.92
C ARG A 78 0.10 -4.44 -9.04
N ILE A 79 -0.67 -3.65 -9.80
CA ILE A 79 -1.44 -4.17 -10.94
C ILE A 79 -0.51 -4.69 -12.04
N TRP A 80 0.54 -3.93 -12.36
CA TRP A 80 1.48 -4.31 -13.40
C TRP A 80 2.17 -5.64 -13.08
N THR A 81 2.58 -5.80 -11.82
CA THR A 81 3.29 -6.99 -11.35
C THR A 81 2.36 -8.16 -10.98
N ALA A 82 1.04 -7.96 -11.00
CA ALA A 82 0.05 -8.98 -10.62
C ALA A 82 0.15 -10.29 -11.44
N VAL A 83 0.62 -10.22 -12.68
CA VAL A 83 0.76 -11.37 -13.59
C VAL A 83 1.77 -12.42 -13.10
N TYR A 84 2.63 -12.08 -12.14
CA TYR A 84 3.56 -13.03 -11.53
C TYR A 84 2.99 -13.69 -10.25
N LYS A 85 1.77 -13.33 -9.84
CA LYS A 85 1.08 -13.96 -8.70
C LYS A 85 0.33 -15.20 -9.19
N ALA A 86 0.59 -16.34 -8.52
CA ALA A 86 -0.17 -17.57 -8.73
C ALA A 86 -1.69 -17.30 -8.67
N GLY A 87 -2.41 -17.74 -9.70
CA GLY A 87 -3.84 -17.49 -9.85
C GLY A 87 -4.24 -16.18 -10.56
N TYR A 88 -3.27 -15.33 -10.93
CA TYR A 88 -3.50 -14.09 -11.70
C TYR A 88 -2.60 -13.99 -12.95
N GLU A 89 -2.10 -15.12 -13.45
CA GLU A 89 -1.11 -15.21 -14.52
C GLU A 89 -1.56 -14.62 -15.87
N HIS A 90 -2.87 -14.63 -16.12
CA HIS A 90 -3.42 -14.15 -17.39
C HIS A 90 -3.17 -12.64 -17.58
N PRO A 91 -2.60 -12.19 -18.71
CA PRO A 91 -2.10 -10.82 -18.90
C PRO A 91 -3.15 -9.73 -18.71
N ILE A 92 -4.39 -9.98 -19.12
CA ILE A 92 -5.51 -9.02 -18.98
C ILE A 92 -6.47 -9.45 -17.87
N LYS A 93 -7.11 -10.63 -18.02
CA LYS A 93 -8.08 -11.17 -17.05
C LYS A 93 -7.52 -11.33 -15.62
N GLY A 94 -6.25 -11.71 -15.48
CA GLY A 94 -5.59 -11.83 -14.18
C GLY A 94 -5.42 -10.47 -13.49
N ARG A 95 -5.05 -9.42 -14.24
CA ARG A 95 -4.95 -8.06 -13.70
C ARG A 95 -6.30 -7.52 -13.26
N ILE A 96 -7.35 -7.69 -14.07
CA ILE A 96 -8.71 -7.25 -13.74
C ILE A 96 -9.19 -7.96 -12.47
N ASN A 97 -9.07 -9.29 -12.42
CA ASN A 97 -9.45 -10.06 -11.24
C ASN A 97 -8.67 -9.63 -9.99
N TYR A 98 -7.40 -9.22 -10.16
CA TYR A 98 -6.59 -8.74 -9.04
C TYR A 98 -7.05 -7.36 -8.55
N MET A 99 -7.43 -6.44 -9.45
CA MET A 99 -7.99 -5.13 -9.08
C MET A 99 -9.25 -5.24 -8.22
N PHE A 100 -10.07 -6.26 -8.46
CA PHE A 100 -11.28 -6.54 -7.67
C PHE A 100 -11.02 -7.40 -6.42
N SER A 101 -9.76 -7.76 -6.14
CA SER A 101 -9.45 -8.39 -4.85
C SER A 101 -9.69 -7.40 -3.71
N LEU A 102 -10.18 -7.91 -2.56
CA LEU A 102 -10.50 -7.10 -1.39
C LEU A 102 -9.36 -6.12 -1.01
N TYR A 103 -8.11 -6.57 -1.14
CA TYR A 103 -6.92 -5.78 -0.85
C TYR A 103 -6.74 -4.60 -1.83
N MET A 104 -6.88 -4.83 -3.13
CA MET A 104 -6.77 -3.77 -4.14
C MET A 104 -7.94 -2.79 -4.08
N VAL A 105 -9.12 -3.26 -3.67
CA VAL A 105 -10.28 -2.39 -3.44
C VAL A 105 -10.02 -1.48 -2.24
N ILE A 106 -9.47 -2.00 -1.13
CA ILE A 106 -9.08 -1.18 0.03
C ILE A 106 -8.05 -0.12 -0.38
N ASP A 107 -7.05 -0.49 -1.17
CA ASP A 107 -6.03 0.44 -1.66
C ASP A 107 -6.63 1.54 -2.53
N LEU A 108 -7.55 1.19 -3.42
CA LEU A 108 -8.26 2.15 -4.26
C LEU A 108 -9.13 3.10 -3.41
N LEU A 109 -9.90 2.57 -2.46
CA LEU A 109 -10.71 3.36 -1.54
C LEU A 109 -9.88 4.30 -0.66
N ALA A 110 -8.62 3.93 -0.35
CA ALA A 110 -7.68 4.77 0.37
C ALA A 110 -7.16 5.96 -0.46
N ILE A 111 -7.11 5.83 -1.79
CA ILE A 111 -6.56 6.85 -2.71
C ILE A 111 -7.67 7.75 -3.26
N ILE A 112 -8.86 7.21 -3.53
CA ILE A 112 -10.02 7.94 -4.08
C ILE A 112 -10.26 9.30 -3.39
N PRO A 113 -10.30 9.40 -2.04
CA PRO A 113 -10.61 10.66 -1.35
C PRO A 113 -9.61 11.79 -1.59
N PHE A 114 -8.42 11.51 -2.15
CA PHE A 114 -7.42 12.52 -2.47
C PHE A 114 -7.69 13.20 -3.81
N TYR A 115 -8.23 12.47 -4.79
CA TYR A 115 -8.55 13.03 -6.11
C TYR A 115 -9.71 14.02 -6.07
N PHE A 116 -10.60 13.88 -5.09
CA PHE A 116 -11.80 14.71 -4.99
C PHE A 116 -11.72 15.75 -3.87
N TYR A 117 -10.52 16.13 -3.39
CA TYR A 117 -10.39 17.01 -2.22
C TYR A 117 -10.99 18.43 -2.41
N GLN A 118 -11.11 18.90 -3.66
CA GLN A 118 -11.56 20.26 -4.01
C GLN A 118 -13.07 20.40 -4.19
N LEU A 119 -13.79 19.29 -4.32
CA LEU A 119 -15.23 19.30 -4.49
C LEU A 119 -15.86 19.36 -3.07
N ASP A 120 -16.64 20.39 -2.77
CA ASP A 120 -17.31 20.52 -1.47
C ASP A 120 -18.70 19.88 -1.55
N SER A 121 -18.75 18.56 -1.42
CA SER A 121 -20.00 17.79 -1.37
C SER A 121 -20.09 16.96 -0.09
N PHE A 122 -21.33 16.67 0.34
CA PHE A 122 -21.59 15.80 1.50
C PHE A 122 -20.91 14.44 1.38
N ILE A 123 -20.94 13.85 0.18
CA ILE A 123 -20.26 12.59 -0.15
C ILE A 123 -18.75 12.72 0.11
N LEU A 124 -18.16 13.88 -0.17
CA LEU A 124 -16.73 14.11 -0.01
C LEU A 124 -16.32 14.36 1.43
N ARG A 125 -17.21 14.91 2.23
CA ARG A 125 -17.06 14.97 3.69
C ARG A 125 -17.05 13.56 4.28
N MET A 126 -17.93 12.66 3.80
CA MET A 126 -17.93 11.24 4.19
C MET A 126 -16.69 10.49 3.67
N LEU A 127 -16.23 10.81 2.45
CA LEU A 127 -15.01 10.21 1.87
C LEU A 127 -13.74 10.56 2.67
N ARG A 128 -13.74 11.63 3.47
CA ARG A 128 -12.63 11.90 4.42
C ARG A 128 -12.50 10.81 5.48
N VAL A 129 -13.59 10.18 5.91
CA VAL A 129 -13.57 9.05 6.86
C VAL A 129 -12.95 7.81 6.21
N PHE A 130 -13.19 7.59 4.92
CA PHE A 130 -12.55 6.49 4.19
C PHE A 130 -11.01 6.61 4.09
N LYS A 131 -10.44 7.80 4.35
CA LYS A 131 -8.97 7.91 4.50
C LYS A 131 -8.44 7.09 5.68
N MET A 132 -9.26 6.84 6.70
CA MET A 132 -8.91 5.95 7.82
C MET A 132 -8.84 4.48 7.38
N LEU A 133 -9.49 4.09 6.26
CA LEU A 133 -9.32 2.77 5.67
C LEU A 133 -7.87 2.50 5.24
N LYS A 134 -7.02 3.53 5.11
CA LYS A 134 -5.59 3.35 4.95
C LYS A 134 -4.99 2.48 6.07
N LEU A 135 -5.52 2.51 7.29
CA LEU A 135 -5.10 1.61 8.36
C LEU A 135 -5.26 0.13 8.00
N LEU A 136 -6.24 -0.21 7.17
CA LEU A 136 -6.45 -1.58 6.70
C LEU A 136 -5.27 -2.07 5.82
N LYS A 137 -4.48 -1.16 5.21
CA LYS A 137 -3.21 -1.54 4.58
C LYS A 137 -2.23 -2.19 5.57
N VAL A 138 -2.30 -1.85 6.86
CA VAL A 138 -1.45 -2.50 7.89
C VAL A 138 -1.82 -3.97 8.07
N MET A 139 -3.07 -4.37 7.85
CA MET A 139 -3.46 -5.78 7.90
C MET A 139 -2.75 -6.61 6.82
N HIS A 140 -2.41 -5.99 5.69
CA HIS A 140 -1.63 -6.64 4.65
C HIS A 140 -0.22 -6.96 5.14
N PHE A 141 0.45 -5.99 5.76
CA PHE A 141 1.75 -6.18 6.38
C PHE A 141 1.73 -7.31 7.44
N LEU A 142 0.70 -7.32 8.29
CA LEU A 142 0.54 -8.38 9.29
C LEU A 142 0.39 -9.76 8.65
N LYS A 143 -0.44 -9.87 7.62
CA LYS A 143 -0.60 -11.11 6.86
C LYS A 143 0.71 -11.56 6.23
N GLU A 144 1.48 -10.64 5.66
CA GLU A 144 2.76 -10.95 5.03
C GLU A 144 3.81 -11.44 6.04
N ILE A 145 3.86 -10.84 7.23
CA ILE A 145 4.71 -11.35 8.33
C ILE A 145 4.31 -12.77 8.72
N VAL A 146 3.01 -13.01 8.86
CA VAL A 146 2.48 -14.34 9.23
C VAL A 146 2.82 -15.37 8.15
N ASP A 147 2.57 -15.05 6.88
CA ASP A 147 2.87 -15.93 5.74
C ASP A 147 4.38 -16.23 5.64
N TYR A 148 5.24 -15.23 5.87
CA TYR A 148 6.71 -15.41 5.91
C TYR A 148 7.14 -16.32 7.08
N ASN A 149 6.62 -16.09 8.29
CA ASN A 149 6.95 -16.89 9.46
C ASN A 149 6.48 -18.35 9.32
N LEU A 150 5.30 -18.57 8.73
CA LEU A 150 4.77 -19.90 8.41
C LEU A 150 5.62 -20.64 7.37
N GLY A 151 6.11 -19.94 6.35
CA GLY A 151 7.04 -20.51 5.37
C GLY A 151 8.37 -20.92 6.01
N ARG A 152 8.88 -20.10 6.94
CA ARG A 152 10.12 -20.37 7.67
C ARG A 152 9.97 -21.52 8.68
N SER A 153 8.84 -21.64 9.38
CA SER A 153 8.60 -22.73 10.33
C SER A 153 8.57 -24.08 9.63
N LYS A 154 7.87 -24.19 8.49
CA LYS A 154 7.84 -25.40 7.66
C LYS A 154 9.23 -25.79 7.14
N HIS A 155 10.06 -24.83 6.75
CA HIS A 155 11.43 -25.09 6.32
C HIS A 155 12.32 -25.55 7.48
N ARG A 156 12.11 -25.02 8.70
CA ARG A 156 12.79 -25.49 9.91
C ARG A 156 12.37 -26.89 10.33
N GLU A 157 11.08 -27.23 10.24
CA GLU A 157 10.62 -28.60 10.51
C GLU A 157 11.15 -29.60 9.47
N LYS A 158 11.17 -29.24 8.19
CA LYS A 158 11.57 -30.15 7.11
C LYS A 158 13.09 -30.41 7.01
N TYR A 159 13.92 -29.49 7.49
CA TYR A 159 15.39 -29.57 7.35
C TYR A 159 16.19 -29.30 8.64
N GLY A 160 15.52 -28.94 9.73
CA GLY A 160 16.13 -28.59 11.01
C GLY A 160 15.95 -29.63 12.12
N ALA A 161 15.35 -30.79 11.84
CA ALA A 161 15.40 -31.94 12.73
C ALA A 161 16.72 -32.71 12.48
N LYS A 162 17.76 -32.31 13.22
CA LYS A 162 18.92 -33.13 13.57
C LYS A 162 19.08 -33.10 15.07
#